data_AF-A0A9X0H076-F1
#
_entry.id   AF-A0A9X0H076-F1
#
_cell.length_a   1.000
_cell.length_b   1.000
_cell.length_c   1.000
_cell.angle_alpha   90.00
_cell.angle_beta   90.00
_cell.angle_gamma   90.00
#
_symmetry.space_group_name_H-M   'P 1'
#
loop_
_entity.id
_entity.type
_entity.pdbx_description
1 polymer ?
#
loop_
_entity_poly.entity_id
_entity_poly.type
_entity_poly.pdbx_seq_one_letter_code
_entity_poly.pdbx_strand_id
1 'polypeptide(L)'
;MRAQNGVQSFAHRCRVYYEDTDAGGIVYYVNYLKFMERARTERLRELGFAQSELAQENLLFVVHSSDARYHKPARLDDELLVSAEVT
;
A
#
# COMPACT_ATOMS: atom_id res chain seq x y z
N MET A 1 -20.62 -2.95 -10.23
CA MET A 1 -19.72 -3.19 -11.37
C MET A 1 -18.42 -3.73 -10.79
N ARG A 2 -17.93 -4.90 -11.22
CA ARG A 2 -16.64 -5.44 -10.75
C ARG A 2 -15.54 -5.01 -11.71
N ALA A 3 -14.39 -4.62 -11.20
CA ALA A 3 -13.24 -4.34 -12.04
C ALA A 3 -12.63 -5.66 -12.56
N GLN A 4 -12.16 -5.67 -13.80
CA GLN A 4 -11.37 -6.79 -14.34
C GLN A 4 -9.90 -6.49 -14.08
N ASN A 5 -9.21 -7.37 -13.35
CA ASN A 5 -7.76 -7.26 -13.18
C ASN A 5 -7.07 -7.71 -14.49
N GLY A 6 -6.37 -6.79 -15.15
CA GLY A 6 -5.56 -7.09 -16.34
C GLY A 6 -4.37 -8.00 -16.03
N VAL A 7 -3.75 -8.55 -17.08
CA VAL A 7 -2.73 -9.62 -17.04
C VAL A 7 -1.44 -9.25 -16.27
N GLN A 8 -1.22 -7.98 -15.94
CA GLN A 8 0.00 -7.53 -15.26
C GLN A 8 -0.27 -7.16 -13.80
N SER A 9 0.19 -8.01 -12.89
CA SER A 9 0.11 -7.79 -11.43
C SER A 9 1.04 -6.66 -11.02
N PHE A 10 0.50 -5.61 -10.41
CA PHE A 10 1.28 -4.54 -9.79
C PHE A 10 1.90 -5.00 -8.46
N ALA A 11 3.14 -4.60 -8.20
CA ALA A 11 3.79 -4.79 -6.91
C ALA A 11 4.74 -3.62 -6.59
N HIS A 12 4.47 -2.93 -5.49
CA HIS A 12 5.36 -1.91 -4.93
C HIS A 12 6.35 -2.55 -3.94
N ARG A 13 7.65 -2.28 -4.11
CA ARG A 13 8.70 -2.76 -3.20
C ARG A 13 8.88 -1.80 -2.03
N CYS A 14 8.77 -2.30 -0.81
CA CYS A 14 9.10 -1.57 0.41
C CYS A 14 10.19 -2.30 1.20
N ARG A 15 11.04 -1.55 1.90
CA ARG A 15 11.97 -2.08 2.91
C ARG A 15 11.39 -1.80 4.29
N VAL A 16 11.50 -2.76 5.19
CA VAL A 16 11.19 -2.56 6.62
C VAL A 16 12.35 -1.87 7.30
N TYR A 17 12.11 -0.71 7.88
CA TYR A 17 13.07 0.05 8.69
C TYR A 17 12.72 -0.02 10.18
N TYR A 18 13.62 0.47 11.05
CA TYR A 18 13.36 0.52 12.49
C TYR A 18 12.06 1.25 12.85
N GLU A 19 11.70 2.31 12.11
CA GLU A 19 10.45 3.06 12.30
C GLU A 19 9.18 2.22 12.08
N ASP A 20 9.31 1.11 11.37
CA ASP A 20 8.19 0.20 11.10
C ASP A 20 8.01 -0.84 12.21
N THR A 21 9.01 -1.04 13.05
CA THR A 21 9.07 -2.13 14.05
C THR A 21 8.54 -1.74 15.43
N ASP A 22 8.11 -2.73 16.22
CA ASP A 22 7.75 -2.57 17.63
C ASP A 22 8.68 -3.36 18.58
N ALA A 23 8.38 -3.33 19.88
CA ALA A 23 9.15 -4.02 20.92
C ALA A 23 9.23 -5.55 20.73
N GLY A 24 8.36 -6.15 19.89
CA GLY A 24 8.40 -7.55 19.51
C GLY A 24 9.45 -7.88 18.43
N GLY A 25 10.17 -6.87 17.91
CA GLY A 25 11.17 -7.07 16.85
C GLY A 25 10.57 -7.40 15.49
N ILE A 26 9.29 -7.08 15.29
CA ILE A 26 8.53 -7.28 14.06
C ILE A 26 7.86 -5.98 13.65
N VAL A 27 7.37 -5.90 12.42
CA VAL A 27 6.55 -4.77 11.96
C VAL A 27 5.33 -4.60 12.86
N TYR A 28 5.16 -3.40 13.41
CA TYR A 28 3.96 -3.03 14.16
C TYR A 28 2.74 -3.15 13.24
N TYR A 29 1.71 -3.90 13.65
CA TYR A 29 0.63 -4.32 12.75
C TYR A 29 -0.09 -3.16 12.02
N VAL A 30 -0.20 -1.97 12.64
CA VAL A 30 -0.82 -0.80 11.99
C VAL A 30 0.02 -0.28 10.81
N ASN A 31 1.35 -0.45 10.85
CA ASN A 31 2.24 0.04 9.78
C ASN A 31 2.02 -0.68 8.44
N TYR A 32 1.40 -1.87 8.42
CA TYR A 32 0.97 -2.48 7.16
C TYR A 32 -0.02 -1.62 6.37
N LEU A 33 -0.86 -0.81 7.03
CA LEU A 33 -1.75 0.15 6.35
C LEU A 33 -0.95 1.23 5.59
N LYS A 34 0.20 1.66 6.13
CA LYS A 34 1.08 2.64 5.49
C LYS A 34 1.72 2.06 4.23
N PHE A 35 2.19 0.82 4.28
CA PHE A 35 2.72 0.14 3.10
C PHE A 35 1.65 0.01 1.99
N MET A 36 0.42 -0.37 2.36
CA MET A 36 -0.69 -0.48 1.41
C MET A 36 -1.11 0.89 0.83
N GLU A 37 -1.06 1.97 1.62
CA GLU A 37 -1.33 3.32 1.12
C GLU A 37 -0.29 3.80 0.11
N ARG A 38 1.01 3.57 0.38
CA ARG A 38 2.10 3.85 -0.55
C ARG A 38 1.92 3.06 -1.85
N ALA A 39 1.58 1.77 -1.75
CA ALA A 39 1.32 0.92 -2.92
C ALA A 39 0.16 1.44 -3.78
N ARG A 40 -0.97 1.85 -3.17
CA ARG A 40 -2.08 2.46 -3.92
C ARG A 40 -1.67 3.76 -4.61
N THR A 41 -0.89 4.61 -3.93
CA THR A 41 -0.38 5.86 -4.47
C THR A 41 0.50 5.62 -5.70
N GLU A 42 1.42 4.67 -5.61
CA GLU A 42 2.31 4.35 -6.74
C GLU A 42 1.57 3.64 -7.88
N ARG A 43 0.54 2.83 -7.59
CA ARG A 43 -0.33 2.28 -8.62
C ARG A 43 -1.08 3.37 -9.40
N LEU A 44 -1.65 4.35 -8.69
CA LEU A 44 -2.29 5.50 -9.34
C LEU A 44 -1.30 6.28 -10.19
N ARG A 45 -0.06 6.47 -9.72
CA ARG A 45 1.01 7.12 -10.47
C ARG A 45 1.35 6.37 -11.78
N GLU A 46 1.49 5.04 -11.75
CA GLU A 46 1.72 4.24 -12.96
C GLU A 46 0.58 4.34 -13.98
N LEU A 47 -0.64 4.62 -13.51
CA LEU A 47 -1.82 4.80 -14.35
C LEU A 47 -2.00 6.25 -14.83
N GLY A 48 -1.08 7.17 -14.50
CA GLY A 48 -1.14 8.57 -14.90
C GLY A 48 -2.01 9.45 -14.00
N PHE A 49 -2.24 9.03 -12.75
CA PHE A 49 -3.01 9.77 -11.75
C PHE A 49 -2.13 10.11 -10.55
N ALA A 50 -1.14 10.99 -10.72
CA ALA A 50 -0.35 11.42 -9.58
C ALA A 50 -1.21 12.25 -8.61
N GLN A 51 -1.03 12.08 -7.29
CA GLN A 51 -1.79 12.86 -6.28
C GLN A 51 -1.68 14.38 -6.48
N SER A 52 -0.53 14.87 -6.96
CA SER A 52 -0.35 16.28 -7.29
C SER A 52 -1.24 16.77 -8.44
N GLU A 53 -1.52 15.90 -9.42
CA GLU A 53 -2.38 16.20 -10.55
C GLU A 53 -3.86 16.13 -10.12
N LEU A 54 -4.24 15.08 -9.39
CA LEU A 54 -5.58 14.95 -8.81
C LEU A 54 -5.97 16.14 -7.92
N ALA A 55 -5.02 16.64 -7.13
CA ALA A 55 -5.25 17.80 -6.28
C ALA A 55 -5.53 19.08 -7.09
N GLN A 56 -4.93 19.25 -8.26
CA GLN A 56 -5.22 20.38 -9.16
C GLN A 56 -6.64 20.28 -9.75
N GLU A 57 -7.18 19.07 -9.85
CA GLU A 57 -8.54 18.80 -10.29
C GLU A 57 -9.58 18.79 -9.14
N ASN A 58 -9.18 19.20 -7.92
CA ASN A 58 -10.02 19.10 -6.71
C ASN A 58 -10.51 17.66 -6.40
N LEU A 59 -9.73 16.64 -6.80
CA LEU A 59 -10.01 15.24 -6.51
C LEU A 59 -9.15 14.74 -5.34
N LEU A 60 -9.78 13.98 -4.43
CA LEU A 60 -9.12 13.36 -3.29
C LEU A 60 -9.73 12.00 -2.96
N PHE A 61 -8.87 10.99 -2.77
CA PHE A 61 -9.28 9.70 -2.24
C PHE A 61 -9.34 9.74 -0.70
N VAL A 62 -10.47 9.31 -0.14
CA VAL A 62 -10.67 9.20 1.32
C VAL A 62 -11.01 7.75 1.68
N VAL A 63 -10.30 7.20 2.67
CA VAL A 63 -10.55 5.84 3.17
C VAL A 63 -11.76 5.87 4.10
N HIS A 64 -12.86 5.21 3.71
CA HIS A 64 -14.05 5.06 4.55
C HIS A 64 -14.03 3.83 5.48
N SER A 65 -13.25 2.81 5.12
CA SER A 65 -13.18 1.52 5.82
C SER A 65 -11.88 0.80 5.48
N SER A 66 -11.41 -0.05 6.38
CA SER A 66 -10.24 -0.91 6.19
C SER A 66 -10.43 -2.24 6.91
N ASP A 67 -10.11 -3.34 6.24
CA ASP A 67 -10.03 -4.67 6.83
C ASP A 67 -8.61 -5.20 6.63
N ALA A 68 -8.02 -5.81 7.67
CA ALA A 68 -6.68 -6.35 7.61
C ALA A 68 -6.59 -7.65 8.42
N ARG A 69 -6.04 -8.69 7.79
CA ARG A 69 -5.73 -9.97 8.41
C ARG A 69 -4.23 -10.20 8.38
N TYR A 70 -3.64 -10.44 9.55
CA TYR A 70 -2.19 -10.62 9.72
C TYR A 70 -1.84 -12.11 9.79
N HIS A 71 -0.99 -12.57 8.86
CA HIS A 71 -0.67 -13.99 8.70
C HIS A 71 0.73 -14.38 9.20
N LYS A 72 1.74 -13.56 8.90
CA LYS A 72 3.14 -13.82 9.24
C LYS A 72 3.85 -12.49 9.52
N PRO A 73 4.71 -12.40 10.55
CA PRO A 73 5.46 -11.18 10.81
C PRO A 73 6.58 -10.97 9.78
N ALA A 74 6.76 -9.72 9.37
CA ALA A 74 7.99 -9.21 8.77
C ALA A 74 8.89 -8.58 9.85
N ARG A 75 10.19 -8.54 9.60
CA ARG A 75 11.24 -8.05 10.50
C ARG A 75 12.03 -6.92 9.85
N LEU A 76 12.86 -6.26 10.65
CA LEU A 76 13.85 -5.30 10.16
C LEU A 76 14.61 -5.88 8.95
N ASP A 77 14.82 -5.03 7.95
CA ASP A 77 15.48 -5.33 6.68
C ASP A 77 14.74 -6.30 5.76
N ASP A 78 13.55 -6.81 6.09
CA ASP A 78 12.75 -7.58 5.12
C ASP A 78 12.30 -6.70 3.94
N GLU A 79 12.22 -7.31 2.75
CA GLU A 79 11.58 -6.70 1.57
C GLU A 79 10.11 -7.12 1.50
N LEU A 80 9.21 -6.15 1.34
CA LEU A 80 7.80 -6.38 1.13
C LEU A 80 7.44 -6.10 -0.32
N LEU A 81 6.71 -7.01 -0.94
CA LEU A 81 6.00 -6.79 -2.20
C LEU A 81 4.54 -6.53 -1.91
N VAL A 82 4.08 -5.31 -2.19
CA VAL A 82 2.74 -4.84 -1.83
C VAL A 82 1.93 -4.62 -3.09
N SER A 83 0.87 -5.42 -3.29
CA SER A 83 -0.06 -5.27 -4.40
C SER A 83 -1.10 -4.18 -4.14
N ALA A 84 -1.74 -3.70 -5.21
CA ALA A 84 -2.85 -2.77 -5.15
C ALA A 84 -3.85 -3.11 -6.28
N GLU A 85 -4.99 -3.70 -5.90
CA GLU A 85 -6.04 -4.15 -6.81
C GLU A 85 -7.35 -3.41 -6.55
N VAL A 86 -8.16 -3.24 -7.61
CA VAL A 86 -9.52 -2.71 -7.52
C VAL A 86 -10.46 -3.89 -7.66
N THR A 87 -11.39 -4.08 -6.71
CA THR A 87 -12.31 -5.23 -6.65
C THR A 87 -13.74 -4.84 -6.98
#